data_AF-A0A932E197-F1
#
_entry.id   AF-A0A932E197-F1
#
_cell.length_a   1.000
_cell.length_b   1.000
_cell.length_c   1.000
_cell.angle_alpha   90.00
_cell.angle_beta   90.00
_cell.angle_gamma   90.00
#
_symmetry.space_group_name_H-M   'P 1'
#
loop_
_entity.id
_entity.type
_entity.pdbx_description
1 polymer ?
#
loop_
_entity_poly.entity_id
_entity_poly.type
_entity_poly.pdbx_seq_one_letter_code
_entity_poly.pdbx_strand_id
1 'polypeptide(L)'
;MPLGSYAHVHRGVATGANDFFILSRDEARIRGLERHTRPCLVRAAEVITAGGVVRAGKLDHVLLDTGIGANDAALHAYVKEGQRRGAHQRYLCSHRKPWWRVGGSPPPPIVATYMARQAPVFAVNPERCQIVNVFHGIHFREAVDESIVWALTDWLNANRETLLGGRTYQGGLRKFEPADLEAILVPPPHRLCCSE
;
A
#
# COMPACT_ATOMS: atom_id res chain seq x y z
N MET A 1 0.54 5.66 23.93
CA MET A 1 0.21 6.93 23.23
C MET A 1 -0.46 6.61 21.91
N PRO A 2 -1.28 7.49 21.31
CA PRO A 2 -1.87 7.22 19.99
C PRO A 2 -0.78 7.05 18.93
N LEU A 3 -0.91 6.08 18.02
CA LEU A 3 0.02 5.87 16.90
C LEU A 3 0.19 7.14 16.06
N GLY A 4 -0.92 7.86 15.87
CA GLY A 4 -1.00 9.13 15.17
C GLY A 4 -0.06 10.22 15.71
N SER A 5 0.45 10.07 16.93
CA SER A 5 1.41 11.01 17.55
C SER A 5 2.80 10.96 16.93
N TYR A 6 3.23 9.82 16.37
CA TYR A 6 4.55 9.66 15.75
C TYR A 6 4.52 9.00 14.37
N ALA A 7 3.33 8.58 13.91
CA ALA A 7 3.12 8.09 12.56
C ALA A 7 1.85 8.73 11.94
N HIS A 8 1.77 8.66 10.63
CA HIS A 8 0.62 8.98 9.81
C HIS A 8 0.13 7.75 9.10
N VAL A 9 -1.19 7.63 8.94
CA VAL A 9 -1.79 6.54 8.18
C VAL A 9 -2.42 7.11 6.92
N HIS A 10 -2.05 6.55 5.77
CA HIS A 10 -2.62 6.92 4.47
C HIS A 10 -3.19 5.71 3.77
N ARG A 11 -4.25 5.92 3.00
CA ARG A 11 -4.74 4.87 2.10
C ARG A 11 -3.74 4.65 0.98
N GLY A 12 -3.63 3.40 0.53
CA GLY A 12 -2.93 3.08 -0.70
C GLY A 12 -3.54 3.76 -1.92
N VAL A 13 -2.83 3.64 -3.04
CA VAL A 13 -3.14 4.32 -4.29
C VAL A 13 -4.50 3.88 -4.85
N ALA A 14 -5.39 4.84 -5.09
CA ALA A 14 -6.63 4.60 -5.83
C ALA A 14 -6.39 4.83 -7.32
N THR A 15 -6.15 3.75 -8.09
CA THR A 15 -5.75 3.89 -9.50
C THR A 15 -6.89 4.39 -10.39
N GLY A 16 -8.15 4.04 -10.08
CA GLY A 16 -9.32 4.34 -10.92
C GLY A 16 -9.42 3.53 -12.22
N ALA A 17 -8.37 2.77 -12.55
CA ALA A 17 -8.32 1.89 -13.70
C ALA A 17 -7.35 0.72 -13.43
N ASN A 18 -7.72 -0.18 -12.52
CA ASN A 18 -6.85 -1.27 -12.08
C ASN A 18 -6.33 -2.12 -13.26
N ASP A 19 -7.18 -2.39 -14.25
CA ASP A 19 -6.86 -3.13 -15.49
C ASP A 19 -5.91 -2.40 -16.47
N PHE A 20 -5.53 -1.16 -16.16
CA PHE A 20 -4.52 -0.38 -16.88
C PHE A 20 -3.27 -0.12 -16.03
N PHE A 21 -3.44 0.15 -14.73
CA PHE A 21 -2.31 0.53 -13.88
C PHE A 21 -1.65 -0.64 -13.15
N ILE A 22 -2.37 -1.74 -12.94
CA ILE A 22 -1.83 -2.94 -12.29
C ILE A 22 -1.62 -3.98 -13.38
N LEU A 23 -0.35 -4.32 -13.61
CA LEU A 23 0.03 -5.37 -14.55
C LEU A 23 0.56 -6.58 -13.79
N SER A 24 0.45 -7.76 -14.38
CA SER A 24 1.30 -8.87 -13.95
C SER A 24 2.76 -8.56 -14.32
N ARG A 25 3.72 -9.17 -13.60
CA ARG A 25 5.15 -9.06 -13.95
C ARG A 25 5.41 -9.51 -15.39
N ASP A 26 4.76 -10.59 -15.82
CA ASP A 26 4.89 -11.11 -17.18
C ASP A 26 4.34 -10.15 -18.24
N GLU A 27 3.18 -9.53 -17.98
CA GLU A 27 2.63 -8.53 -18.90
C GLU A 27 3.55 -7.32 -19.01
N ALA A 28 4.06 -6.82 -17.88
CA ALA A 28 5.02 -5.72 -17.88
C ALA A 28 6.28 -6.05 -18.68
N ARG A 29 6.82 -7.27 -18.54
CA ARG A 29 7.97 -7.76 -19.32
C ARG A 29 7.67 -7.86 -20.81
N ILE A 30 6.58 -8.53 -21.19
CA ILE A 30 6.19 -8.72 -22.61
C ILE A 30 5.98 -7.36 -23.30
N ARG A 31 5.45 -6.37 -22.58
CA ARG A 31 5.21 -5.02 -23.10
C ARG A 31 6.42 -4.10 -23.00
N GLY A 32 7.54 -4.53 -22.43
CA GLY A 32 8.75 -3.71 -22.26
C GLY A 32 8.59 -2.57 -21.24
N LEU A 33 7.66 -2.72 -20.29
CA LEU A 33 7.26 -1.69 -19.32
C LEU A 33 7.95 -1.83 -17.95
N GLU A 34 8.79 -2.85 -17.74
CA GLU A 34 9.38 -3.16 -16.41
C GLU A 34 9.99 -1.94 -15.72
N ARG A 35 10.72 -1.11 -16.47
CA ARG A 35 11.36 0.12 -15.96
C ARG A 35 10.39 1.25 -15.57
N HIS A 36 9.12 1.14 -15.99
CA HIS A 36 8.03 2.07 -15.69
C HIS A 36 7.09 1.51 -14.62
N THR A 37 7.52 0.47 -13.91
CA THR A 37 6.68 -0.18 -12.92
C THR A 37 7.42 -0.36 -11.61
N ARG A 38 6.66 -0.46 -10.52
CA ARG A 38 7.16 -0.85 -9.20
C ARG A 38 6.41 -2.05 -8.69
N PRO A 39 7.05 -2.98 -7.95
CA PRO A 39 6.35 -4.03 -7.23
C PRO A 39 5.19 -3.46 -6.41
N CYS A 40 4.03 -4.10 -6.46
CA CYS A 40 2.83 -3.58 -5.84
C CYS A 40 2.01 -4.66 -5.14
N LEU A 41 1.60 -4.38 -3.90
CA LEU A 41 0.59 -5.18 -3.22
C LEU A 41 -0.79 -4.78 -3.72
N VAL A 42 -1.58 -5.78 -4.09
CA VAL A 42 -2.88 -5.65 -4.75
C VAL A 42 -3.99 -6.48 -4.08
N ARG A 43 -3.64 -7.49 -3.28
CA ARG A 43 -4.59 -8.40 -2.62
C ARG A 43 -4.24 -8.56 -1.14
N ALA A 44 -5.23 -8.46 -0.26
CA ALA A 44 -5.04 -8.62 1.18
C ALA A 44 -4.29 -9.91 1.57
N ALA A 45 -4.48 -11.00 0.82
CA ALA A 45 -3.78 -12.27 1.01
C ALA A 45 -2.24 -12.10 1.01
N GLU A 46 -1.69 -11.19 0.21
CA GLU A 46 -0.25 -10.93 0.11
C GLU A 46 0.35 -10.37 1.41
N VAL A 47 -0.48 -9.78 2.29
CA VAL A 47 -0.07 -9.33 3.64
C VAL A 47 -0.44 -10.40 4.67
N ILE A 48 -1.62 -10.99 4.57
CA ILE A 48 -2.13 -11.98 5.54
C ILE A 48 -1.22 -13.22 5.61
N THR A 49 -0.73 -13.71 4.46
CA THR A 49 0.12 -14.91 4.40
C THR A 49 1.61 -14.60 4.50
N ALA A 50 1.98 -13.32 4.63
CA ALA A 50 3.37 -12.86 4.61
C ALA A 50 4.16 -13.21 5.88
N GLY A 51 3.47 -13.60 6.97
CA GLY A 51 4.11 -13.83 8.26
C GLY A 51 4.75 -12.56 8.84
N GLY A 52 4.11 -11.40 8.64
CA GLY A 52 4.58 -10.11 9.15
C GLY A 52 5.59 -9.38 8.26
N VAL A 53 6.01 -9.94 7.12
CA VAL A 53 6.99 -9.30 6.22
C VAL A 53 6.66 -9.54 4.76
N VAL A 54 6.41 -8.47 4.00
CA VAL A 54 6.19 -8.57 2.55
C VAL A 54 7.53 -8.54 1.80
N ARG A 55 7.61 -9.26 0.68
CA ARG A 55 8.83 -9.38 -0.15
C ARG A 55 8.46 -9.17 -1.61
N ALA A 56 9.14 -8.26 -2.32
CA ALA A 56 8.75 -7.90 -3.68
C ALA A 56 8.85 -9.11 -4.64
N GLY A 57 9.84 -9.97 -4.43
CA GLY A 57 10.04 -11.20 -5.21
C GLY A 57 8.91 -12.22 -5.11
N LYS A 58 8.00 -12.09 -4.12
CA LYS A 58 6.80 -12.93 -3.96
C LYS A 58 5.52 -12.30 -4.50
N LEU A 59 5.59 -11.07 -5.02
CA LEU A 59 4.43 -10.38 -5.56
C LEU A 59 4.32 -10.61 -7.07
N ASP A 60 3.14 -10.99 -7.54
CA ASP A 60 2.90 -11.26 -8.97
C ASP A 60 2.62 -9.97 -9.77
N HIS A 61 2.35 -8.86 -9.09
CA HIS A 61 1.83 -7.64 -9.69
C HIS A 61 2.77 -6.45 -9.50
N VAL A 62 2.71 -5.55 -10.48
CA VAL A 62 3.43 -4.29 -10.48
C VAL A 62 2.46 -3.15 -10.78
N LEU A 63 2.73 -1.99 -10.21
CA LEU A 63 2.01 -0.75 -10.49
C LEU A 63 2.79 0.05 -11.52
N LEU A 64 2.13 0.50 -12.58
CA LEU A 64 2.65 1.45 -13.53
C LEU A 64 2.93 2.79 -12.82
N ASP A 65 4.20 3.13 -12.66
CA ASP A 65 4.70 4.37 -12.11
C ASP A 65 5.52 5.12 -13.18
N THR A 66 4.90 6.14 -13.75
CA THR A 66 5.43 6.90 -14.89
C THR A 66 6.31 8.08 -14.49
N GLY A 67 6.81 8.09 -13.25
CA GLY A 67 7.84 9.03 -12.80
C GLY A 67 9.19 8.87 -13.52
N ILE A 68 9.37 7.78 -14.27
CA ILE A 68 10.61 7.45 -14.98
C ILE A 68 10.37 7.58 -16.50
N GLY A 69 11.11 8.49 -17.16
CA GLY A 69 11.29 8.51 -18.62
C GLY A 69 10.03 8.64 -19.48
N ALA A 70 9.48 9.85 -19.59
CA ALA A 70 8.35 10.18 -20.47
C ALA A 70 8.63 10.07 -21.98
N ASN A 71 9.78 9.54 -22.40
CA ASN A 71 10.21 9.46 -23.80
C ASN A 71 10.45 8.01 -24.26
N ASP A 72 9.77 7.04 -23.64
CA ASP A 72 9.82 5.64 -24.04
C ASP A 72 8.67 5.27 -24.99
N ALA A 73 9.01 4.76 -26.16
CA ALA A 73 8.07 4.27 -27.16
C ALA A 73 7.12 3.19 -26.60
N ALA A 74 7.61 2.27 -25.75
CA ALA A 74 6.79 1.22 -25.16
C ALA A 74 5.72 1.81 -24.22
N LEU A 75 6.12 2.73 -23.35
CA LEU A 75 5.20 3.46 -22.48
C LEU A 75 4.17 4.27 -23.29
N HIS A 76 4.60 4.99 -24.33
CA HIS A 76 3.69 5.76 -25.19
C HIS A 76 2.67 4.86 -25.90
N ALA A 77 3.10 3.72 -26.43
CA ALA A 77 2.21 2.75 -27.07
C ALA A 77 1.16 2.24 -26.07
N TYR A 78 1.59 1.88 -24.85
CA TYR A 78 0.70 1.41 -23.80
C TYR A 78 -0.31 2.48 -23.36
N VAL A 79 0.14 3.73 -23.18
CA VAL A 79 -0.75 4.86 -22.85
C VAL A 79 -1.78 5.11 -23.96
N LYS A 80 -1.38 5.06 -25.24
CA LYS A 80 -2.32 5.19 -26.37
C LYS A 80 -3.34 4.05 -26.41
N GLU A 81 -2.93 2.83 -26.11
CA GLU A 81 -3.84 1.69 -25.96
C GLU A 81 -4.86 1.95 -24.83
N GLY A 82 -4.40 2.41 -23.67
CA GLY A 82 -5.25 2.81 -22.55
C GLY A 82 -6.25 3.91 -22.92
N GLN A 83 -5.85 4.86 -23.77
CA GLN A 83 -6.77 5.87 -24.31
C GLN A 83 -7.85 5.25 -25.19
N ARG A 84 -7.47 4.37 -26.13
CA ARG A 84 -8.43 3.65 -26.99
C ARG A 84 -9.42 2.79 -26.19
N ARG A 85 -8.97 2.22 -25.06
CA ARG A 85 -9.79 1.45 -24.12
C ARG A 85 -10.65 2.32 -23.18
N GLY A 86 -10.59 3.65 -23.30
CA GLY A 86 -11.36 4.57 -22.46
C GLY A 86 -10.84 4.73 -21.02
N ALA A 87 -9.65 4.24 -20.68
CA ALA A 87 -9.09 4.36 -19.32
C ALA A 87 -9.00 5.83 -18.87
N HIS A 88 -8.58 6.72 -19.79
CA HIS A 88 -8.49 8.16 -19.58
C HIS A 88 -9.82 8.86 -19.23
N GLN A 89 -10.96 8.25 -19.57
CA GLN A 89 -12.29 8.81 -19.33
C GLN A 89 -12.84 8.43 -17.95
N ARG A 90 -12.24 7.42 -17.29
CA ARG A 90 -12.67 7.01 -15.94
C ARG A 90 -12.44 8.15 -14.95
N TYR A 91 -13.37 8.32 -14.01
CA TYR A 91 -13.44 9.47 -13.10
C TYR A 91 -12.08 9.89 -12.53
N LEU A 92 -11.34 9.02 -11.84
CA LEU A 92 -10.04 9.43 -11.26
C LEU A 92 -8.98 9.73 -12.32
N CYS A 93 -9.03 9.09 -13.49
CA CYS A 93 -8.07 9.31 -14.56
C CYS A 93 -8.33 10.64 -15.27
N SER A 94 -9.60 10.98 -15.53
CA SER A 94 -9.98 12.21 -16.23
C SER A 94 -9.63 13.48 -15.46
N HIS A 95 -9.47 13.38 -14.13
CA HIS A 95 -9.06 14.48 -13.26
C HIS A 95 -7.54 14.59 -13.06
N ARG A 96 -6.72 13.67 -13.61
CA ARG A 96 -5.25 13.71 -13.51
C ARG A 96 -4.62 14.39 -14.72
N LYS A 97 -3.47 15.05 -14.50
CA LYS A 97 -2.67 15.68 -15.56
C LYS A 97 -1.19 15.28 -15.43
N PRO A 98 -0.64 14.44 -16.33
CA PRO A 98 -1.36 13.67 -17.36
C PRO A 98 -2.22 12.54 -16.76
N TRP A 99 -3.22 12.04 -17.49
CA TRP A 99 -4.22 11.10 -16.95
C TRP A 99 -3.62 9.77 -16.44
N TRP A 100 -2.49 9.36 -17.03
CA TRP A 100 -1.75 8.14 -16.70
C TRP A 100 -0.72 8.31 -15.58
N ARG A 101 -0.58 9.50 -15.00
CA ARG A 101 0.31 9.71 -13.85
C ARG A 101 -0.46 9.43 -12.56
N VAL A 102 -0.27 8.24 -12.03
CA VAL A 102 -0.82 7.86 -10.73
C VAL A 102 0.04 8.50 -9.65
N GLY A 103 -0.39 9.67 -9.17
CA GLY A 103 0.16 10.24 -7.95
C GLY A 103 -0.09 9.32 -6.76
N GLY A 104 0.78 9.35 -5.77
CA GLY A 104 0.66 8.54 -4.56
C GLY A 104 1.65 8.95 -3.50
N SER A 105 1.32 8.63 -2.24
CA SER A 105 2.28 8.70 -1.14
C SER A 105 3.47 7.78 -1.44
N PRO A 106 4.66 8.08 -0.90
CA PRO A 106 5.78 7.14 -0.97
C PRO A 106 5.33 5.75 -0.47
N PRO A 107 5.96 4.65 -0.91
CA PRO A 107 5.68 3.34 -0.35
C PRO A 107 5.86 3.33 1.17
N PRO A 108 4.92 2.76 1.94
CA PRO A 108 4.99 2.80 3.39
C PRO A 108 6.01 1.79 3.94
N PRO A 109 6.64 2.08 5.10
CA PRO A 109 7.43 1.09 5.82
C PRO A 109 6.60 -0.04 6.43
N ILE A 110 5.35 0.20 6.81
CA ILE A 110 4.43 -0.82 7.34
C ILE A 110 3.12 -0.74 6.55
N VAL A 111 2.62 -1.91 6.14
CA VAL A 111 1.34 -2.07 5.44
C VAL A 111 0.32 -2.70 6.38
N ALA A 112 -0.91 -2.20 6.36
CA ALA A 112 -2.04 -2.75 7.11
C ALA A 112 -3.21 -3.07 6.17
N THR A 113 -3.93 -4.16 6.44
CA THR A 113 -5.16 -4.47 5.70
C THR A 113 -6.31 -3.53 6.07
N TYR A 114 -7.11 -3.13 5.08
CA TYR A 114 -8.17 -2.10 5.21
C TYR A 114 -9.56 -2.66 5.57
N MET A 115 -9.89 -3.85 5.06
CA MET A 115 -11.22 -4.48 5.15
C MET A 115 -11.07 -5.96 5.46
N ALA A 116 -11.47 -6.38 6.66
CA ALA A 116 -11.49 -7.79 6.99
C ALA A 116 -12.62 -8.11 7.98
N ARG A 117 -13.07 -9.37 7.98
CA ARG A 117 -13.94 -9.91 9.04
C ARG A 117 -13.17 -10.21 10.33
N GLN A 118 -11.92 -9.75 10.39
CA GLN A 118 -10.94 -9.96 11.45
C GLN A 118 -10.18 -8.66 11.69
N ALA A 119 -9.40 -8.61 12.76
CA ALA A 119 -8.50 -7.49 13.02
C ALA A 119 -7.56 -7.22 11.83
N PRO A 120 -7.09 -5.97 11.65
CA PRO A 120 -6.08 -5.65 10.65
C PRO A 120 -4.84 -6.52 10.85
N VAL A 121 -4.25 -6.96 9.73
CA VAL A 121 -2.96 -7.65 9.72
C VAL A 121 -1.92 -6.67 9.21
N PHE A 122 -0.77 -6.63 9.90
CA PHE A 122 0.31 -5.70 9.64
C PHE A 122 1.52 -6.46 9.08
N ALA A 123 2.26 -5.81 8.18
CA ALA A 123 3.53 -6.35 7.71
C ALA A 123 4.55 -5.25 7.42
N VAL A 124 5.82 -5.54 7.71
CA VAL A 124 6.96 -4.71 7.32
C VAL A 124 7.12 -4.80 5.80
N ASN A 125 7.32 -3.65 5.16
CA ASN A 125 7.56 -3.51 3.72
C ASN A 125 8.99 -3.01 3.45
N PRO A 126 10.00 -3.89 3.63
CA PRO A 126 11.41 -3.50 3.58
C PRO A 126 11.83 -2.99 2.20
N GLU A 127 11.31 -3.61 1.14
CA GLU A 127 11.63 -3.28 -0.25
C GLU A 127 10.78 -2.13 -0.80
N ARG A 128 9.97 -1.47 0.05
CA ARG A 128 9.17 -0.29 -0.31
C ARG A 128 8.31 -0.55 -1.56
N CYS A 129 7.60 -1.69 -1.56
CA CYS A 129 6.59 -2.01 -2.57
C CYS A 129 5.42 -1.02 -2.49
N GLN A 130 4.89 -0.63 -3.64
CA GLN A 130 3.68 0.19 -3.73
C GLN A 130 2.46 -0.57 -3.16
N ILE A 131 1.45 0.17 -2.73
CA ILE A 131 0.19 -0.40 -2.24
C ILE A 131 -1.00 0.26 -2.91
N VAL A 132 -2.02 -0.52 -3.25
CA VAL A 132 -3.31 0.03 -3.72
C VAL A 132 -4.29 0.24 -2.57
N ASN A 133 -5.39 0.94 -2.84
CA ASN A 133 -6.38 1.40 -1.85
C ASN A 133 -7.17 0.30 -1.11
N VAL A 134 -6.77 -0.96 -1.23
CA VAL A 134 -7.21 -2.08 -0.36
C VAL A 134 -6.33 -2.23 0.89
N PHE A 135 -5.33 -1.35 1.03
CA PHE A 135 -4.42 -1.29 2.17
C PHE A 135 -4.33 0.13 2.72
N HIS A 136 -3.84 0.21 3.95
CA HIS A 136 -3.27 1.42 4.53
C HIS A 136 -1.76 1.29 4.65
N GLY A 137 -1.08 2.42 4.51
CA GLY A 137 0.33 2.58 4.78
C GLY A 137 0.54 3.41 6.04
N ILE A 138 1.41 2.93 6.94
CA ILE A 138 1.83 3.65 8.15
C ILE A 138 3.19 4.26 7.87
N HIS A 139 3.32 5.57 8.00
CA HIS A 139 4.52 6.36 7.78
C HIS A 139 4.95 7.05 9.06
N PHE A 140 6.21 6.90 9.47
CA PHE A 140 6.71 7.64 10.61
C PHE A 140 6.85 9.13 10.26
N ARG A 141 6.54 10.00 11.23
CA ARG A 141 6.65 11.46 11.09
C ARG A 141 8.11 11.92 11.03
N GLU A 142 8.98 11.19 11.70
CA GLU A 142 10.41 11.40 11.73
C GLU A 142 11.12 10.12 11.30
N ALA A 143 12.40 10.22 10.94
CA ALA A 143 13.21 9.06 10.66
C ALA A 143 13.35 8.20 11.92
N VAL A 144 13.15 6.89 11.77
CA VAL A 144 13.30 5.90 12.84
C VAL A 144 14.22 4.79 12.38
N ASP A 145 14.91 4.15 13.33
CA ASP A 145 15.65 2.93 13.06
C ASP A 145 14.74 1.82 12.55
N GLU A 146 15.27 0.95 11.68
CA GLU A 146 14.49 -0.17 11.16
C GLU A 146 13.96 -1.06 12.29
N SER A 147 14.72 -1.26 13.36
CA SER A 147 14.30 -2.03 14.54
C SER A 147 12.97 -1.55 15.13
N ILE A 148 12.68 -0.25 15.09
CA ILE A 148 11.41 0.33 15.53
C ILE A 148 10.27 -0.06 14.59
N VAL A 149 10.52 -0.10 13.28
CA VAL A 149 9.54 -0.54 12.28
C VAL A 149 9.14 -1.99 12.51
N TRP A 150 10.14 -2.85 12.74
CA TRP A 150 9.95 -4.27 13.04
C TRP A 150 9.20 -4.46 14.37
N ALA A 151 9.70 -3.89 15.46
CA ALA A 151 9.12 -4.02 16.78
C ALA A 151 7.68 -3.48 16.86
N LEU A 152 7.38 -2.36 16.18
CA LEU A 152 6.02 -1.85 16.09
C LEU A 152 5.10 -2.82 15.35
N THR A 153 5.57 -3.40 14.24
CA THR A 153 4.77 -4.35 13.45
C THR A 153 4.47 -5.61 14.24
N ASP A 154 5.45 -6.14 14.96
CA ASP A 154 5.29 -7.31 15.82
C ASP A 154 4.32 -7.01 16.96
N TRP A 155 4.48 -5.86 17.63
CA TRP A 155 3.58 -5.43 18.69
C TRP A 155 2.14 -5.28 18.20
N LEU A 156 1.93 -4.65 17.03
CA LEU A 156 0.60 -4.47 16.44
C LEU A 156 -0.06 -5.81 16.11
N ASN A 157 0.70 -6.76 15.53
CA ASN A 157 0.18 -8.09 15.23
C ASN A 157 -0.12 -8.91 16.49
N ALA A 158 0.74 -8.84 17.52
CA ALA A 158 0.53 -9.52 18.80
C ALA A 158 -0.71 -9.01 19.54
N ASN A 159 -1.05 -7.73 19.37
CA ASN A 159 -2.18 -7.08 20.04
C ASN A 159 -3.40 -6.89 19.13
N ARG A 160 -3.42 -7.46 17.92
CA ARG A 160 -4.42 -7.11 16.89
C ARG A 160 -5.87 -7.29 17.33
N GLU A 161 -6.16 -8.33 18.12
CA GLU A 161 -7.52 -8.65 18.58
C GLU A 161 -8.02 -7.68 19.65
N THR A 162 -7.11 -6.99 20.35
CA THR A 162 -7.45 -6.00 21.38
C THR A 162 -7.53 -4.58 20.81
N LEU A 163 -7.20 -4.40 19.53
CA LEU A 163 -7.27 -3.10 18.86
C LEU A 163 -8.71 -2.60 18.82
N LEU A 164 -8.94 -1.49 19.52
CA LEU A 164 -10.21 -0.76 19.51
C LEU A 164 -10.28 0.16 18.29
N GLY A 165 -11.50 0.42 17.79
CA GLY A 165 -11.74 1.29 16.62
C GLY A 165 -12.29 0.54 15.42
N GLY A 166 -12.47 1.24 14.31
CA GLY A 166 -13.06 0.65 13.11
C GLY A 166 -14.58 0.50 13.22
N ARG A 167 -15.25 0.72 12.11
CA ARG A 167 -16.72 0.67 12.01
C ARG A 167 -17.17 -0.73 11.60
N THR A 168 -18.11 -1.29 12.35
CA THR A 168 -18.76 -2.56 12.01
C THR A 168 -19.93 -2.30 11.06
N TYR A 169 -19.86 -2.91 9.87
CA TYR A 169 -20.93 -2.90 8.88
C TYR A 169 -21.78 -4.17 8.99
N GLN A 170 -22.93 -4.18 8.31
CA GLN A 170 -23.79 -5.37 8.22
C GLN A 170 -22.97 -6.62 7.83
N GLY A 171 -23.23 -7.74 8.50
CA GLY A 171 -22.52 -9.01 8.27
C GLY A 171 -21.19 -9.17 8.99
N GLY A 172 -20.89 -8.34 10.00
CA GLY A 172 -19.69 -8.48 10.86
C GLY A 172 -18.40 -7.98 10.20
N LEU A 173 -18.52 -7.25 9.09
CA LEU A 173 -17.38 -6.68 8.38
C LEU A 173 -16.88 -5.45 9.14
N ARG A 174 -15.69 -5.52 9.73
CA ARG A 174 -15.07 -4.41 10.43
C ARG A 174 -14.12 -3.70 9.49
N LYS A 175 -14.27 -2.38 9.40
CA LYS A 175 -13.47 -1.52 8.54
C LYS A 175 -12.71 -0.53 9.39
N PHE A 176 -11.39 -0.57 9.31
CA PHE A 176 -10.53 0.42 9.92
C PHE A 176 -10.24 1.50 8.89
N GLU A 177 -10.59 2.75 9.20
CA GLU A 177 -10.14 3.90 8.46
C GLU A 177 -8.78 4.39 8.98
N PRO A 178 -8.06 5.24 8.23
CA PRO A 178 -6.77 5.76 8.69
C PRO A 178 -6.82 6.37 10.10
N ALA A 179 -7.86 7.17 10.40
CA ALA A 179 -8.04 7.76 11.72
C ALA A 179 -8.26 6.71 12.83
N ASP A 180 -8.88 5.57 12.52
CA ASP A 180 -9.04 4.47 13.48
C ASP A 180 -7.66 3.86 13.82
N LEU A 181 -6.79 3.68 12.82
CA LEU A 181 -5.44 3.18 13.03
C LEU A 181 -4.55 4.19 13.77
N GLU A 182 -4.66 5.47 13.44
CA GLU A 182 -3.93 6.54 14.15
C GLU A 182 -4.35 6.66 15.62
N ALA A 183 -5.57 6.29 15.96
CA ALA A 183 -6.07 6.31 17.34
C ALA A 183 -5.59 5.12 18.20
N ILE A 184 -5.01 4.07 17.59
CA ILE A 184 -4.51 2.90 18.33
C ILE A 184 -3.47 3.34 19.36
N LEU A 185 -3.66 2.92 20.61
CA LEU A 185 -2.67 3.13 21.65
C LEU A 185 -1.52 2.14 21.51
N VAL A 186 -0.32 2.67 21.30
CA VAL A 186 0.92 1.93 21.10
C VAL A 186 1.98 2.39 22.12
N PRO A 187 3.00 1.56 22.41
CA PRO A 187 4.16 1.99 23.19
C PRO A 187 4.89 3.14 22.50
N PRO A 188 5.54 4.04 23.25
CA PRO A 188 6.42 5.03 22.64
C PRO A 188 7.60 4.33 21.95
N PRO A 189 8.18 4.90 20.86
CA PRO A 189 9.25 4.25 20.09
C PRO A 189 10.42 3.74 20.94
N HIS A 190 10.91 4.54 21.90
CA HIS A 190 12.02 4.16 22.78
C HIS A 190 11.75 2.95 23.69
N ARG A 191 10.48 2.49 23.84
CA ARG A 191 10.12 1.29 24.59
C ARG A 191 9.86 0.06 23.73
N LEU A 192 9.83 0.19 22.41
CA LEU A 192 9.60 -0.93 21.50
C LEU A 192 10.83 -1.84 21.38
N CYS A 193 12.03 -1.28 21.44
CA CYS A 193 13.29 -2.04 21.35
C CYS A 193 13.81 -2.56 22.71
N CYS A 194 13.19 -2.17 23.81
CA CYS A 194 13.51 -2.67 25.15
C CYS A 194 12.58 -3.84 25.49
N SER A 195 12.71 -4.94 24.75
CA SER A 195 12.17 -6.23 25.15
C SER A 195 13.37 -7.15 25.34
N GLU A 196 13.90 -7.17 26.56
CA GLU A 196 14.75 -8.29 27.04
C GLU A 196 13.88 -9.51 27.35
#